data_AF-A0A7H1AJR6-F1
#
_entry.id   AF-A0A7H1AJR6-F1
#
_cell.length_a   1.000
_cell.length_b   1.000
_cell.length_c   1.000
_cell.angle_alpha   90.00
_cell.angle_beta   90.00
_cell.angle_gamma   90.00
#
_symmetry.space_group_name_H-M   'P 1'
#
loop_
_entity.id
_entity.type
_entity.pdbx_description
1 polymer ?
#
loop_
_entity_poly.entity_id
_entity_poly.type
_entity_poly.pdbx_seq_one_letter_code
_entity_poly.pdbx_strand_id
1 'polypeptide(L)'
;MNLKLLLPLAASLVLAACATAPKPLQGQFNPVTPRDSVSTQQVGAPVRWGGRIIETMPVQGQTCFQIISRPLTASGRPTSTSTDASDGRFVACRAGFYDPAVFEEGRDVTFIGRVDGFESVKIGEYDYRLPKLAADVIYLWPVQRQVDVVPYPYGPWGPGPAWGPWGYGRYGWW
;
A
#
# COMPACT_ATOMS: atom_id res chain seq x y z
N MET A 1 11.87 -22.75 42.26
CA MET A 1 11.53 -21.84 41.14
C MET A 1 11.21 -22.73 39.95
N ASN A 2 9.92 -22.85 39.62
CA ASN A 2 9.40 -23.98 38.84
C ASN A 2 9.64 -23.80 37.34
N LEU A 3 10.59 -24.56 36.78
CA LEU A 3 10.97 -24.60 35.37
C LEU A 3 9.78 -24.88 34.41
N LYS A 4 8.69 -25.43 34.94
CA LYS A 4 7.44 -25.75 34.21
C LYS A 4 6.69 -24.51 33.68
N LEU A 5 6.90 -23.34 34.27
CA LEU A 5 6.29 -22.07 33.82
C LEU A 5 7.12 -21.32 32.75
N LEU A 6 8.38 -21.71 32.53
CA LEU A 6 9.23 -21.09 31.52
C LEU A 6 8.92 -21.60 30.10
N LEU A 7 8.47 -22.84 29.95
CA LEU A 7 8.11 -23.43 28.65
C LEU A 7 6.94 -22.72 27.93
N PRO A 8 5.78 -22.43 28.57
CA PRO A 8 4.69 -21.73 27.90
C PRO A 8 5.00 -20.24 27.62
N LEU A 9 5.88 -19.63 28.43
CA LEU A 9 6.32 -18.25 28.22
C LEU A 9 7.31 -18.15 27.03
N ALA A 10 8.21 -19.12 26.89
CA ALA A 10 9.09 -19.22 25.72
C ALA A 10 8.28 -19.55 24.45
N ALA A 11 7.26 -20.41 24.55
CA ALA A 11 6.40 -20.75 23.42
C ALA A 11 5.57 -19.54 22.92
N SER A 12 5.08 -18.69 23.81
CA SER A 12 4.34 -17.48 23.42
C SER A 12 5.21 -16.40 22.76
N LEU A 13 6.51 -16.34 23.06
CA LEU A 13 7.44 -15.46 22.34
C LEU A 13 7.72 -15.91 20.89
N VAL A 14 7.62 -17.21 20.59
CA VAL A 14 7.89 -17.74 19.24
C VAL A 14 6.70 -17.53 18.29
N LEU A 15 5.48 -17.32 18.80
CA LEU A 15 4.30 -17.01 17.97
C LEU A 15 4.24 -15.56 17.48
N ALA A 16 5.19 -14.70 17.83
CA ALA A 16 5.38 -13.40 17.18
C ALA A 16 6.04 -13.54 15.80
N ALA A 17 5.59 -14.50 15.00
CA ALA A 17 5.90 -14.56 13.57
C ALA A 17 5.13 -13.43 12.88
N CYS A 18 5.62 -12.21 13.06
CA CYS A 18 5.08 -11.01 12.43
C CYS A 18 5.06 -11.24 10.92
N ALA A 19 3.90 -10.99 10.30
CA ALA A 19 3.76 -10.86 8.85
C ALA A 19 4.80 -9.86 8.35
N THR A 20 5.95 -10.38 7.91
CA THR A 20 7.16 -9.60 7.73
C THR A 20 7.16 -9.06 6.32
N ALA A 21 7.52 -7.79 6.15
CA ALA A 21 7.68 -7.20 4.83
C ALA A 21 8.64 -8.04 3.97
N PRO A 22 8.44 -8.12 2.65
CA PRO A 22 9.38 -8.76 1.73
C PRO A 22 10.81 -8.29 2.01
N LYS A 23 11.80 -9.18 1.86
CA LYS A 23 13.22 -8.87 2.08
C LYS A 23 13.69 -7.52 1.50
N PRO A 24 13.29 -7.10 0.28
CA PRO A 24 13.71 -5.80 -0.26
C PRO A 24 13.07 -4.57 0.44
N LEU A 25 12.03 -4.76 1.25
CA LEU A 25 11.29 -3.69 1.92
C LEU A 25 11.63 -3.55 3.42
N GLN A 26 12.57 -4.36 3.91
CA GLN A 26 13.03 -4.34 5.31
C GLN A 26 14.10 -3.24 5.50
N GLY A 27 14.01 -2.50 6.60
CA GLY A 27 14.92 -1.41 6.93
C GLY A 27 14.31 -0.42 7.91
N GLN A 28 15.12 0.54 8.36
CA GLN A 28 14.66 1.70 9.12
C GLN A 28 14.54 2.90 8.19
N PHE A 29 13.40 3.58 8.24
CA PHE A 29 13.09 4.71 7.38
C PHE A 29 12.43 5.82 8.19
N ASN A 30 12.58 7.06 7.76
CA ASN A 30 11.95 8.19 8.44
C ASN A 30 10.42 8.10 8.25
N PRO A 31 9.61 8.24 9.31
CA PRO A 31 8.15 8.20 9.24
C PRO A 31 7.59 9.54 8.73
N VAL A 32 8.13 10.05 7.63
CA VAL A 32 7.73 11.30 6.99
C VAL A 32 6.82 10.97 5.82
N THR A 33 5.66 11.60 5.74
CA THR A 33 4.76 11.45 4.58
C THR A 33 5.22 12.35 3.43
N PRO A 34 4.86 12.05 2.17
CA PRO A 34 5.10 12.95 1.05
C PRO A 34 4.57 14.37 1.29
N ARG A 35 3.34 14.51 1.79
CA ARG A 35 2.77 15.82 2.14
C ARG A 35 3.63 16.58 3.14
N ASP A 36 4.06 15.93 4.22
CA ASP A 36 4.86 16.57 5.27
C ASP A 36 6.27 16.93 4.78
N SER A 37 6.83 16.13 3.87
CA SER A 37 8.16 16.39 3.31
C SER A 37 8.21 17.73 2.57
N VAL A 38 7.10 18.15 1.94
CA VAL A 38 6.98 19.45 1.24
C VAL A 38 6.97 20.61 2.23
N SER A 39 6.20 20.50 3.32
CA SER A 39 6.10 21.58 4.32
C SER A 39 7.37 21.74 5.15
N THR A 40 8.06 20.63 5.42
CA THR A 40 9.25 20.58 6.29
C THR A 40 10.58 20.47 5.55
N GLN A 41 10.56 20.54 4.20
CA GLN A 41 11.73 20.52 3.31
C GLN A 41 12.73 19.38 3.57
N GLN A 42 12.24 18.15 3.73
CA GLN A 42 13.05 16.98 4.15
C GLN A 42 13.89 16.36 3.03
N VAL A 43 14.71 17.17 2.35
CA VAL A 43 15.63 16.70 1.30
C VAL A 43 16.71 15.79 1.90
N GLY A 44 17.03 14.70 1.21
CA GLY A 44 18.01 13.68 1.62
C GLY A 44 17.48 12.63 2.59
N ALA A 45 16.26 12.80 3.13
CA ALA A 45 15.69 11.87 4.10
C ALA A 45 15.46 10.48 3.48
N PRO A 46 15.93 9.39 4.11
CA PRO A 46 15.64 8.04 3.66
C PRO A 46 14.18 7.70 4.02
N VAL A 47 13.39 7.38 3.02
CA VAL A 47 11.94 7.16 3.18
C VAL A 47 11.50 5.87 2.50
N ARG A 48 10.38 5.34 3.00
CA ARG A 48 9.65 4.24 2.37
C ARG A 48 8.23 4.69 2.13
N TRP A 49 7.95 5.01 0.87
CA TRP A 49 6.64 5.49 0.43
C TRP A 49 6.01 4.48 -0.50
N GLY A 50 4.69 4.50 -0.61
CA GLY A 50 4.01 3.66 -1.57
C GLY A 50 2.60 4.16 -1.77
N GLY A 51 1.93 3.55 -2.73
CA GLY A 51 0.64 4.02 -3.15
C GLY A 51 0.20 3.38 -4.45
N ARG A 52 -0.70 4.09 -5.12
CA ARG A 52 -1.26 3.68 -6.40
C ARG A 52 -0.66 4.51 -7.53
N ILE A 53 -0.24 3.83 -8.60
CA ILE A 53 0.27 4.48 -9.80
C ILE A 53 -0.85 5.28 -10.47
N ILE A 54 -0.57 6.56 -10.74
CA ILE A 54 -1.38 7.42 -11.61
C ILE A 54 -0.83 7.32 -13.03
N GLU A 55 0.48 7.44 -13.16
CA GLU A 55 1.15 7.51 -14.45
C GLU A 55 2.58 6.98 -14.34
N THR A 56 3.03 6.29 -15.38
CA THR A 56 4.41 5.84 -15.56
C THR A 56 4.98 6.50 -16.81
N MET A 57 6.00 7.34 -16.62
CA MET A 57 6.63 8.13 -17.68
C MET A 57 8.10 7.74 -17.82
N PRO A 58 8.45 6.92 -18.83
CA PRO A 58 9.83 6.74 -19.24
C PRO A 58 10.37 8.05 -19.80
N VAL A 59 11.50 8.52 -19.27
CA VAL A 59 12.23 9.68 -19.76
C VAL A 59 13.67 9.28 -20.09
N GLN A 60 14.49 10.19 -20.60
CA GLN A 60 15.88 9.84 -20.96
C GLN A 60 16.67 9.36 -19.74
N GLY A 61 17.10 8.10 -19.77
CA GLY A 61 17.96 7.48 -18.75
C GLY A 61 17.27 7.01 -17.47
N GLN A 62 15.98 7.32 -17.26
CA GLN A 62 15.23 6.93 -16.06
C GLN A 62 13.73 6.82 -16.33
N THR A 63 13.01 6.15 -15.46
CA THR A 63 11.55 6.13 -15.48
C THR A 63 11.02 6.78 -14.22
N CYS A 64 10.07 7.69 -14.39
CA CYS A 64 9.41 8.41 -13.30
C CYS A 64 7.97 7.94 -13.16
N PHE A 65 7.53 7.80 -11.92
CA PHE A 65 6.19 7.34 -11.56
C PHE A 65 5.48 8.41 -10.76
N GLN A 66 4.30 8.83 -11.21
CA GLN A 66 3.42 9.68 -10.42
C GLN A 66 2.53 8.79 -9.55
N ILE A 67 2.55 9.02 -8.23
CA ILE A 67 1.90 8.14 -7.26
C ILE A 67 0.94 8.94 -6.38
N ILE A 68 -0.26 8.38 -6.14
CA ILE A 68 -1.10 8.77 -5.01
C ILE A 68 -0.61 7.99 -3.80
N SER A 69 -0.02 8.70 -2.83
CA SER A 69 0.52 8.09 -1.62
C SER A 69 -0.58 7.51 -0.76
N ARG A 70 -0.30 6.35 -0.16
CA ARG A 70 -1.18 5.70 0.81
C ARG A 70 -0.37 5.17 1.99
N PRO A 71 -0.97 5.10 3.18
CA PRO A 71 -0.34 4.47 4.33
C PRO A 71 0.05 3.03 4.01
N LEU A 72 1.24 2.64 4.46
CA LEU A 72 1.74 1.29 4.28
C LEU A 72 1.28 0.40 5.45
N THR A 73 0.87 -0.82 5.13
CA THR A 73 0.67 -1.88 6.12
C THR A 73 2.00 -2.33 6.72
N ALA A 74 1.97 -3.16 7.76
CA ALA A 74 3.19 -3.75 8.35
C ALA A 74 4.07 -4.50 7.33
N SER A 75 3.44 -5.05 6.27
CA SER A 75 4.13 -5.72 5.16
C SER A 75 4.82 -4.76 4.17
N GLY A 76 4.63 -3.45 4.32
CA GLY A 76 5.08 -2.44 3.38
C GLY A 76 4.16 -2.26 2.17
N ARG A 77 3.06 -3.02 2.06
CA ARG A 77 2.05 -2.85 1.01
C ARG A 77 1.19 -1.62 1.27
N PRO A 78 0.89 -0.79 0.26
CA PRO A 78 -0.09 0.29 0.37
C PRO A 78 -1.47 -0.27 0.79
N THR A 79 -2.13 0.39 1.74
CA THR A 79 -3.46 -0.05 2.17
C THR A 79 -4.50 0.10 1.06
N SER A 80 -5.41 -0.87 0.95
CA SER A 80 -6.56 -0.81 0.05
C SER A 80 -7.74 -0.02 0.64
N THR A 81 -7.76 0.17 1.97
CA THR A 81 -8.88 0.82 2.69
C THR A 81 -8.86 2.35 2.62
N SER A 82 -7.72 2.94 2.27
CA SER A 82 -7.61 4.38 2.05
C SER A 82 -7.86 4.66 0.58
N THR A 83 -9.06 5.13 0.25
CA THR A 83 -9.43 5.61 -1.09
C THR A 83 -8.84 6.98 -1.39
N ASP A 84 -8.59 7.79 -0.36
CA ASP A 84 -8.16 9.17 -0.50
C ASP A 84 -6.63 9.30 -0.55
N ALA A 85 -6.14 10.38 -1.17
CA ALA A 85 -4.73 10.79 -1.18
C ALA A 85 -4.30 11.32 0.20
N SER A 86 -4.51 10.51 1.25
CA SER A 86 -4.36 10.86 2.66
C SER A 86 -2.95 11.39 2.97
N ASP A 87 -1.93 10.78 2.36
CA ASP A 87 -0.52 11.15 2.54
C ASP A 87 0.02 12.08 1.43
N GLY A 88 -0.84 12.53 0.51
CA GLY A 88 -0.49 13.37 -0.64
C GLY A 88 -0.09 12.61 -1.90
N ARG A 89 0.71 13.26 -2.75
CA ARG A 89 1.23 12.73 -4.02
C ARG A 89 2.74 12.89 -4.04
N PHE A 90 3.43 12.06 -4.81
CA PHE A 90 4.87 12.19 -5.05
C PHE A 90 5.25 11.67 -6.43
N VAL A 91 6.43 12.08 -6.88
CA VAL A 91 7.09 11.53 -8.05
C VAL A 91 8.24 10.66 -7.58
N ALA A 92 8.32 9.40 -8.03
CA ALA A 92 9.47 8.55 -7.80
C ALA A 92 10.20 8.29 -9.11
N CYS A 93 11.49 8.58 -9.19
CA CYS A 93 12.28 8.32 -10.39
C CYS A 93 13.37 7.28 -10.10
N ARG A 94 13.59 6.38 -11.04
CA ARG A 94 14.66 5.39 -10.99
C ARG A 94 15.36 5.26 -12.32
N ALA A 95 16.68 5.16 -12.27
CA ALA A 95 17.51 4.92 -13.45
C ALA A 95 17.07 3.64 -14.19
N GLY A 96 17.08 3.70 -15.53
CA GLY A 96 16.66 2.62 -16.41
C GLY A 96 15.21 2.74 -16.90
N PHE A 97 14.84 1.76 -17.72
CA PHE A 97 13.53 1.67 -18.35
C PHE A 97 12.62 0.71 -17.58
N TYR A 98 11.43 1.18 -17.24
CA TYR A 98 10.34 0.37 -16.69
C TYR A 98 9.14 0.47 -17.64
N ASP A 99 8.62 -0.69 -18.04
CA ASP A 99 7.54 -0.78 -19.02
C ASP A 99 6.20 -0.27 -18.44
N PRO A 100 5.58 0.78 -19.02
CA PRO A 100 4.27 1.27 -18.61
C PRO A 100 3.16 0.21 -18.68
N ALA A 101 3.29 -0.81 -19.54
CA ALA A 101 2.34 -1.93 -19.62
C ALA A 101 2.48 -2.93 -18.46
N VAL A 102 3.58 -2.90 -17.72
CA VAL A 102 3.75 -3.68 -16.47
C VAL A 102 3.39 -2.83 -15.25
N PHE A 103 3.83 -1.56 -15.27
CA PHE A 103 3.59 -0.54 -14.26
C PHE A 103 2.39 0.32 -14.64
N GLU A 104 1.26 -0.34 -14.87
CA GLU A 104 0.02 0.30 -15.30
C GLU A 104 -0.57 1.18 -14.19
N GLU A 105 -1.41 2.13 -14.61
CA GLU A 105 -2.25 2.89 -13.70
C GLU A 105 -3.06 1.96 -12.79
N GLY A 106 -3.24 2.36 -11.53
CA GLY A 106 -4.05 1.61 -10.57
C GLY A 106 -3.29 0.53 -9.81
N ARG A 107 -2.08 0.16 -10.26
CA ARG A 107 -1.25 -0.84 -9.58
C ARG A 107 -0.70 -0.31 -8.25
N ASP A 108 -0.63 -1.19 -7.25
CA ASP A 108 -0.02 -0.88 -5.97
C ASP A 108 1.49 -1.06 -6.05
N VAL A 109 2.25 -0.07 -5.58
CA VAL A 109 3.71 -0.07 -5.62
C VAL A 109 4.29 0.54 -4.35
N THR A 110 5.43 0.01 -3.92
CA THR A 110 6.22 0.56 -2.81
C THR A 110 7.62 0.93 -3.31
N PHE A 111 8.09 2.08 -2.87
CA PHE A 111 9.40 2.64 -3.17
C PHE A 111 10.21 2.81 -1.89
N ILE A 112 11.51 2.57 -2.01
CA ILE A 112 12.49 2.97 -1.00
C ILE A 112 13.51 3.85 -1.70
N GLY A 113 13.89 4.94 -1.04
CA GLY A 113 14.87 5.85 -1.59
C GLY A 113 15.08 7.06 -0.71
N ARG A 114 15.54 8.14 -1.33
CA ARG A 114 15.75 9.44 -0.67
C ARG A 114 14.97 10.53 -1.38
N VAL A 115 14.48 11.48 -0.59
CA VAL A 115 13.86 12.70 -1.14
C VAL A 115 14.96 13.51 -1.83
N ASP A 116 14.90 13.60 -3.15
CA ASP A 116 15.88 14.28 -3.99
C ASP A 116 15.59 15.77 -4.10
N GLY A 117 14.31 16.15 -3.96
CA GLY A 117 13.88 17.54 -4.01
C GLY A 117 12.38 17.66 -4.20
N PHE A 118 11.97 18.73 -4.85
CA PHE A 118 10.57 19.01 -5.15
C PHE A 118 10.43 19.47 -6.59
N GLU A 119 9.35 19.04 -7.23
CA GLU A 119 9.04 19.33 -8.61
C GLU A 119 7.63 19.93 -8.70
N SER A 120 7.49 20.99 -9.49
CA SER A 120 6.17 21.58 -9.77
C SER A 120 5.56 20.87 -10.98
N VAL A 121 4.44 20.21 -10.76
CA VAL A 121 3.69 19.49 -11.79
C VAL A 121 2.34 20.18 -11.98
N LYS A 122 1.92 20.35 -13.24
CA LYS A 122 0.58 20.85 -13.55
C LYS A 122 -0.46 19.75 -13.39
N ILE A 123 -1.45 19.99 -12.55
CA ILE A 123 -2.62 19.13 -12.39
C ILE A 123 -3.85 19.95 -12.78
N GLY A 124 -4.34 19.73 -14.00
CA GLY A 124 -5.30 20.64 -14.62
C GLY A 124 -4.67 22.03 -14.80
N GLU A 125 -5.32 23.06 -14.25
CA GLU A 125 -4.86 24.45 -14.32
C GLU A 125 -4.02 24.88 -13.10
N TYR A 126 -3.74 23.97 -12.17
CA TYR A 126 -3.03 24.29 -10.92
C TYR A 126 -1.60 23.76 -10.93
N ASP A 127 -0.66 24.62 -10.55
CA ASP A 127 0.72 24.23 -10.27
C ASP A 127 0.79 23.57 -8.88
N TYR A 128 1.09 22.28 -8.84
CA TYR A 128 1.19 21.50 -7.62
C TYR A 128 2.63 21.11 -7.35
N ARG A 129 3.14 21.44 -6.16
CA ARG A 129 4.49 21.08 -5.74
C ARG A 129 4.50 19.69 -5.12
N LEU A 130 5.20 18.76 -5.76
CA LEU A 130 5.33 17.37 -5.35
C LEU A 130 6.75 17.07 -4.89
N PRO A 131 6.95 16.26 -3.85
CA PRO A 131 8.27 15.75 -3.53
C PRO A 131 8.71 14.75 -4.61
N LYS A 132 9.99 14.82 -4.95
CA LYS A 132 10.66 13.91 -5.86
C LYS A 132 11.51 12.95 -5.05
N LEU A 133 11.29 11.66 -5.25
CA LEU A 133 12.00 10.56 -4.62
C LEU A 133 12.98 9.96 -5.64
N ALA A 134 14.27 9.97 -5.33
CA ALA A 134 15.26 9.13 -6.00
C ALA A 134 15.11 7.71 -5.45
N ALA A 135 14.52 6.81 -6.24
CA ALA A 135 14.17 5.47 -5.82
C ALA A 135 15.34 4.48 -6.02
N ASP A 136 15.75 3.86 -4.92
CA ASP A 136 16.74 2.77 -4.90
C ASP A 136 16.08 1.41 -5.15
N VAL A 137 14.87 1.23 -4.60
CA VAL A 137 14.08 0.00 -4.72
C VAL A 137 12.67 0.33 -5.18
N ILE A 138 12.16 -0.46 -6.12
CA ILE A 138 10.78 -0.46 -6.57
C ILE A 138 10.22 -1.86 -6.36
N TYR A 139 9.09 -1.96 -5.69
CA TYR A 139 8.39 -3.21 -5.45
C TYR A 139 6.95 -3.11 -5.97
N LEU A 140 6.69 -3.75 -7.10
CA LEU A 140 5.37 -3.84 -7.71
C LEU A 140 4.58 -4.98 -7.07
N TRP A 141 3.43 -4.67 -6.47
CA TRP A 141 2.61 -5.69 -5.84
C TRP A 141 1.79 -6.48 -6.88
N PRO A 142 1.58 -7.78 -6.65
CA PRO A 142 0.67 -8.57 -7.46
C PRO A 142 -0.76 -8.06 -7.29
N VAL A 143 -1.52 -8.10 -8.38
CA VAL A 143 -2.95 -7.78 -8.39
C VAL A 143 -3.66 -8.78 -7.49
N GLN A 144 -4.32 -8.29 -6.46
CA GLN A 144 -5.20 -9.11 -5.63
C GLN A 144 -6.53 -9.21 -6.36
N ARG A 145 -6.86 -10.41 -6.85
CA ARG A 145 -8.23 -10.69 -7.25
C ARG A 145 -9.03 -10.83 -5.96
N GLN A 146 -9.93 -9.90 -5.68
CA GLN A 146 -10.98 -10.16 -4.69
C GLN A 146 -11.82 -11.29 -5.26
N VAL A 147 -11.66 -12.48 -4.67
CA VAL A 147 -12.58 -13.58 -4.94
C VAL A 147 -13.80 -13.27 -4.10
N ASP A 148 -14.83 -12.73 -4.74
CA ASP A 148 -16.16 -12.70 -4.14
C ASP A 148 -16.61 -14.14 -3.99
N VAL A 149 -16.39 -14.69 -2.79
CA VAL A 149 -16.96 -15.98 -2.42
C VAL A 149 -18.45 -15.71 -2.27
N VAL A 150 -19.20 -15.92 -3.35
CA VAL A 150 -20.66 -15.98 -3.29
C VAL A 150 -20.97 -17.14 -2.35
N PRO A 151 -21.51 -16.88 -1.14
CA PRO A 151 -21.89 -17.97 -0.25
C PRO A 151 -22.99 -18.74 -0.96
N TYR A 152 -22.68 -19.97 -1.37
CA TYR A 152 -23.70 -20.82 -1.98
C TYR A 152 -24.81 -21.00 -0.92
N PRO A 153 -26.08 -20.72 -1.24
CA PRO A 153 -27.16 -20.79 -0.24
C PRO A 153 -27.42 -22.21 0.29
N TYR A 154 -26.74 -23.21 -0.26
CA TYR A 154 -26.76 -24.58 0.21
C TYR A 154 -25.45 -24.84 0.95
N GLY A 155 -25.54 -25.00 2.27
CA GLY A 155 -24.45 -25.59 3.04
C GLY A 155 -24.19 -27.04 2.62
N PRO A 156 -23.21 -27.73 3.22
CA PRO A 156 -22.87 -29.13 2.93
C PRO A 156 -24.00 -30.15 3.06
N TRP A 157 -25.17 -29.73 3.56
CA TRP A 157 -26.31 -30.55 3.95
C TRP A 157 -27.59 -30.31 3.11
N GLY A 158 -27.48 -29.66 1.95
CA GLY A 158 -28.64 -29.43 1.06
C GLY A 158 -29.47 -28.19 1.44
N PRO A 159 -30.67 -28.01 0.85
CA PRO A 159 -31.54 -26.88 1.15
C PRO A 159 -32.04 -27.01 2.58
N GLY A 160 -31.53 -26.17 3.48
CA GLY A 160 -32.05 -26.07 4.84
C GLY A 160 -33.52 -25.63 4.82
N PRO A 161 -34.41 -26.21 5.65
CA PRO A 161 -35.80 -25.78 5.73
C PRO A 161 -35.86 -24.31 6.18
N ALA A 162 -36.65 -23.51 5.48
CA ALA A 162 -36.87 -22.08 5.75
C ALA A 162 -37.72 -21.84 7.01
N TRP A 163 -37.32 -22.41 8.15
CA TRP A 163 -38.06 -22.31 9.40
C TRP A 163 -37.10 -21.96 10.55
N GLY A 164 -36.85 -20.65 10.70
CA GLY A 164 -36.17 -20.06 11.86
C GLY A 164 -36.88 -18.76 12.30
N PRO A 165 -37.12 -18.51 13.60
CA PRO A 165 -38.27 -17.73 14.09
C PRO A 165 -38.20 -16.19 13.99
N TRP A 166 -37.24 -15.62 13.27
CA TRP A 166 -37.03 -14.17 13.23
C TRP A 166 -37.15 -13.61 11.81
N GLY A 167 -38.20 -14.04 11.11
CA GLY A 167 -38.67 -13.39 9.90
C GLY A 167 -39.36 -12.07 10.23
N TYR A 168 -38.63 -10.96 10.06
CA TYR A 168 -39.26 -9.67 9.82
C TYR A 168 -38.84 -9.17 8.44
N GLY A 169 -39.53 -9.68 7.43
CA GLY A 169 -39.69 -8.94 6.19
C GLY A 169 -40.57 -7.72 6.48
N ARG A 170 -40.01 -6.53 6.35
CA ARG A 170 -40.79 -5.31 6.17
C ARG A 170 -40.31 -4.60 4.91
N TYR A 171 -41.21 -4.62 3.93
CA TYR A 171 -41.20 -3.83 2.71
C TYR A 171 -40.76 -2.38 2.93
N GLY A 172 -40.07 -1.81 1.93
CA GLY A 172 -39.87 -0.38 1.81
C GLY A 172 -39.02 -0.01 0.61
N TRP A 173 -39.67 0.44 -0.46
CA TRP A 173 -39.10 1.07 -1.65
C TRP A 173 -38.32 2.34 -1.27
N TRP A 174 -37.21 2.63 -1.95
CA TRP A 174 -36.82 3.87 -2.66
C TRP A 174 -35.41 3.66 -3.23
#